data_AF-A0A8C8YL82-F1
#
_entry.id   AF-A0A8C8YL82-F1
#
_cell.length_a   1.000
_cell.length_b   1.000
_cell.length_c   1.000
_cell.angle_alpha   90.00
_cell.angle_beta   90.00
_cell.angle_gamma   90.00
#
_symmetry.space_group_name_H-M   'P 1'
#
loop_
_entity.id
_entity.type
_entity.pdbx_description
1 polymer ?
#
loop_
_entity_poly.entity_id
_entity_poly.type
_entity_poly.pdbx_seq_one_letter_code
_entity_poly.pdbx_strand_id
1 'polypeptide(L)'
;RFLIMVNGAQGEYAGLATIRAYLDQKGERHRTVCLIPKSAHGTNPASAHMAGMKIQPVEVDKYGNIDAAHLKAMVDKHRENLAAVMLTYPSTNGVFEENISDVCDLIHQHGGQVYLDGANMNAQVGICRPGDYGSDVSHLNLHKTFCIPHGGGGPGMGPIGVKKHLAPFLPSHPIISVKLNGDSRPVGTVSAAPWGSSSILPISWAYIKFNYLCIFFGGGVKQAGANLQLNQFSQTGYVAHEFILDTRPFKKSANVEAVDVAKRLQDYGFHAPTMSWPVAGTLMVEPTESEDKAELDRFCDAMISIRQEIADIEEGRIDPRVNPLKMSPHSLTCVTSSRWDRPYSREVAAFPLPFVKPENKFWPTIARIDDIYGDQHLMCTCPPMDVYESPFSEQKRASS
;
A
#
# COMPACT_ATOMS: atom_id res chain seq x y z
N ARG A 1 -14.88 -1.12 20.35
CA ARG A 1 -13.87 -1.60 21.34
C ARG A 1 -12.68 -2.13 20.58
N PHE A 2 -11.45 -2.01 21.09
CA PHE A 2 -10.23 -2.48 20.41
C PHE A 2 -9.66 -3.75 21.06
N LEU A 3 -9.36 -4.76 20.25
CA LEU A 3 -8.49 -5.87 20.62
C LEU A 3 -7.27 -5.85 19.70
N ILE A 4 -6.10 -6.20 20.24
CA ILE A 4 -4.81 -5.83 19.68
C ILE A 4 -4.15 -7.05 19.03
N MET A 5 -3.83 -6.93 17.73
CA MET A 5 -3.17 -7.96 16.90
C MET A 5 -1.85 -7.48 16.33
N VAL A 6 -1.02 -8.42 15.85
CA VAL A 6 0.35 -8.17 15.39
C VAL A 6 0.48 -7.51 14.00
N ASN A 7 -0.55 -7.45 13.16
CA ASN A 7 -0.52 -6.70 11.88
C ASN A 7 -1.93 -6.52 11.28
N GLY A 8 -2.05 -5.75 10.20
CA GLY A 8 -3.32 -5.44 9.52
C GLY A 8 -4.07 -6.66 9.00
N ALA A 9 -3.39 -7.56 8.28
CA ALA A 9 -3.98 -8.80 7.76
C ALA A 9 -4.53 -9.72 8.89
N GLN A 10 -3.84 -9.78 10.03
CA GLN A 10 -4.35 -10.46 11.22
C GLN A 10 -5.59 -9.77 11.79
N GLY A 11 -5.69 -8.45 11.68
CA GLY A 11 -6.90 -7.69 12.00
C GLY A 11 -8.05 -7.99 11.04
N GLU A 12 -7.79 -8.14 9.74
CA GLU A 12 -8.78 -8.62 8.76
C GLU A 12 -9.30 -10.01 9.12
N TYR A 13 -8.41 -10.98 9.24
CA TYR A 13 -8.76 -12.35 9.63
C TYR A 13 -9.56 -12.37 10.94
N ALA A 14 -9.11 -11.66 11.97
CA ALA A 14 -9.82 -11.60 13.25
C ALA A 14 -11.20 -10.96 13.13
N GLY A 15 -11.35 -9.88 12.37
CA GLY A 15 -12.63 -9.22 12.17
C GLY A 15 -13.63 -10.10 11.41
N LEU A 16 -13.19 -10.77 10.35
CA LEU A 16 -14.02 -11.70 9.59
C LEU A 16 -14.39 -12.94 10.42
N ALA A 17 -13.45 -13.48 11.19
CA ALA A 17 -13.73 -14.59 12.10
C ALA A 17 -14.75 -14.18 13.18
N THR A 18 -14.64 -12.97 13.74
CA THR A 18 -15.62 -12.39 14.67
C THR A 18 -17.01 -12.24 14.03
N ILE A 19 -17.10 -11.80 12.76
CA ILE A 19 -18.36 -11.77 12.01
C ILE A 19 -18.96 -13.18 11.89
N ARG A 20 -18.14 -14.18 11.54
CA ARG A 20 -18.62 -15.58 11.45
C ARG A 20 -19.15 -16.09 12.77
N ALA A 21 -18.43 -15.87 13.87
CA ALA A 21 -18.88 -16.27 15.21
C ALA A 21 -20.21 -15.59 15.60
N TYR A 22 -20.39 -14.33 15.23
CA TYR A 22 -21.66 -13.61 15.41
C TYR A 22 -22.81 -14.25 14.60
N LEU A 23 -22.58 -14.56 13.32
CA LEU A 23 -23.58 -15.20 12.45
C LEU A 23 -23.92 -16.61 12.94
N ASP A 24 -22.91 -17.40 13.32
CA ASP A 24 -23.10 -18.74 13.89
C ASP A 24 -23.98 -18.69 15.15
N GLN A 25 -23.75 -17.70 16.02
CA GLN A 25 -24.54 -17.52 17.23
C GLN A 25 -26.00 -17.14 16.96
N LYS A 26 -26.29 -16.47 15.84
CA LYS A 26 -27.65 -16.15 15.40
C LYS A 26 -28.33 -17.30 14.66
N GLY A 27 -27.66 -18.45 14.48
CA GLY A 27 -28.18 -19.56 13.68
C GLY A 27 -28.02 -19.34 12.17
N GLU A 28 -27.23 -18.36 11.75
CA GLU A 28 -27.04 -17.95 10.36
C GLU A 28 -25.72 -18.46 9.76
N ARG A 29 -25.19 -19.58 10.27
CA ARG A 29 -23.91 -20.20 9.87
C ARG A 29 -23.77 -20.52 8.37
N HIS A 30 -24.89 -20.63 7.66
CA HIS A 30 -24.90 -20.88 6.21
C HIS A 30 -24.34 -19.68 5.42
N ARG A 31 -24.38 -18.47 6.00
CA ARG A 31 -23.82 -17.25 5.42
C ARG A 31 -22.30 -17.29 5.43
N THR A 32 -21.71 -17.46 4.25
CA THR A 32 -20.25 -17.59 4.07
C THR A 32 -19.71 -16.73 2.93
N VAL A 33 -20.56 -16.08 2.14
CA VAL A 33 -20.14 -15.28 1.00
C VAL A 33 -19.58 -13.94 1.47
N CYS A 34 -18.38 -13.59 1.01
CA CYS A 34 -17.72 -12.32 1.25
C CYS A 34 -17.59 -11.57 -0.09
N LEU A 35 -18.25 -10.42 -0.19
CA LEU A 35 -18.13 -9.55 -1.36
C LEU A 35 -16.87 -8.69 -1.22
N ILE A 36 -16.01 -8.70 -2.25
CA ILE A 36 -14.73 -7.97 -2.23
C ILE A 36 -14.55 -7.22 -3.56
N PRO A 37 -14.51 -5.88 -3.57
CA PRO A 37 -14.17 -5.10 -4.76
C PRO A 37 -12.79 -5.48 -5.31
N LYS A 38 -12.64 -5.53 -6.64
CA LYS A 38 -11.35 -5.86 -7.27
C LYS A 38 -10.22 -4.87 -6.96
N SER A 39 -10.56 -3.66 -6.53
CA SER A 39 -9.61 -2.65 -6.08
C SER A 39 -9.05 -2.94 -4.68
N ALA A 40 -9.67 -3.80 -3.88
CA ALA A 40 -9.24 -4.08 -2.51
C ALA A 40 -7.79 -4.57 -2.44
N HIS A 41 -7.13 -4.34 -1.30
CA HIS A 41 -5.79 -4.87 -1.06
C HIS A 41 -5.79 -6.39 -1.10
N GLY A 42 -4.67 -6.99 -1.55
CA GLY A 42 -4.55 -8.44 -1.74
C GLY A 42 -4.69 -9.25 -0.45
N THR A 43 -4.50 -8.62 0.71
CA THR A 43 -4.76 -9.25 2.01
C THR A 43 -6.25 -9.53 2.20
N ASN A 44 -7.15 -8.68 1.70
CA ASN A 44 -8.60 -8.83 1.91
C ASN A 44 -9.12 -10.21 1.42
N PRO A 45 -8.93 -10.62 0.15
CA PRO A 45 -9.33 -11.96 -0.28
C PRO A 45 -8.52 -13.07 0.42
N ALA A 46 -7.24 -12.88 0.72
CA ALA A 46 -6.45 -13.88 1.43
C ALA A 46 -6.97 -14.13 2.86
N SER A 47 -7.30 -13.07 3.59
CA SER A 47 -7.88 -13.08 4.93
C SER A 47 -9.28 -13.70 4.93
N ALA A 48 -10.11 -13.39 3.92
CA ALA A 48 -11.42 -14.01 3.74
C ALA A 48 -11.32 -15.52 3.47
N HIS A 49 -10.37 -15.94 2.62
CA HIS A 49 -10.09 -17.34 2.37
C HIS A 49 -9.63 -18.06 3.65
N MET A 50 -8.69 -17.47 4.39
CA MET A 50 -8.19 -18.01 5.66
C MET A 50 -9.30 -18.10 6.71
N ALA A 51 -10.22 -17.14 6.72
CA ALA A 51 -11.42 -17.17 7.56
C ALA A 51 -12.50 -18.14 7.06
N GLY A 52 -12.25 -18.93 6.01
CA GLY A 52 -13.19 -19.94 5.48
C GLY A 52 -14.42 -19.36 4.77
N MET A 53 -14.34 -18.12 4.28
CA MET A 53 -15.40 -17.49 3.49
C MET A 53 -15.27 -17.79 1.99
N LYS A 54 -16.39 -17.75 1.27
CA LYS A 54 -16.46 -17.85 -0.19
C LYS A 54 -16.35 -16.45 -0.79
N ILE A 55 -15.27 -16.18 -1.50
CA ILE A 55 -15.00 -14.86 -2.07
C ILE A 55 -15.83 -14.68 -3.35
N GLN A 56 -16.58 -13.59 -3.42
CA GLN A 56 -17.25 -13.13 -4.62
C GLN A 56 -16.68 -11.76 -5.00
N PRO A 57 -15.89 -11.66 -6.07
CA PRO A 57 -15.41 -10.38 -6.57
C PRO A 57 -16.56 -9.45 -6.95
N VAL A 58 -16.37 -8.16 -6.72
CA VAL A 58 -17.24 -7.08 -7.20
C VAL A 58 -16.43 -6.21 -8.15
N GLU A 59 -17.00 -5.92 -9.33
CA GLU A 59 -16.36 -5.06 -10.33
C GLU A 59 -16.18 -3.62 -9.83
N VAL A 60 -15.24 -2.93 -10.46
CA VAL A 60 -14.95 -1.51 -10.25
C VAL A 60 -15.24 -0.81 -11.57
N ASP A 61 -15.92 0.34 -11.51
CA ASP A 61 -16.27 1.10 -12.70
C ASP A 61 -15.05 1.80 -13.32
N LYS A 62 -15.26 2.43 -14.48
CA LYS A 62 -14.19 3.15 -15.19
C LYS A 62 -13.64 4.37 -14.43
N TYR A 63 -14.35 4.82 -13.39
CA TYR A 63 -13.93 5.91 -12.51
C TYR A 63 -13.25 5.39 -11.23
N GLY A 64 -13.04 4.08 -11.11
CA GLY A 64 -12.34 3.51 -9.97
C GLY A 64 -13.22 3.32 -8.72
N ASN A 65 -14.54 3.51 -8.82
CA ASN A 65 -15.50 3.29 -7.74
C ASN A 65 -16.06 1.87 -7.80
N ILE A 66 -16.67 1.38 -6.73
CA ILE A 66 -17.42 0.13 -6.75
C ILE A 66 -18.54 0.22 -7.81
N ASP A 67 -18.61 -0.76 -8.71
CA ASP A 67 -19.69 -0.81 -9.69
C ASP A 67 -21.00 -1.12 -8.96
N ALA A 68 -21.83 -0.08 -8.79
CA ALA A 68 -23.09 -0.16 -8.05
C ALA A 68 -24.08 -1.16 -8.68
N ALA A 69 -24.09 -1.32 -10.00
CA ALA A 69 -24.97 -2.26 -10.69
C ALA A 69 -24.50 -3.70 -10.45
N HIS A 70 -23.20 -3.95 -10.59
CA HIS A 70 -22.62 -5.25 -10.32
C HIS A 70 -22.72 -5.63 -8.83
N LEU A 71 -22.50 -4.67 -7.92
CA LEU A 71 -22.70 -4.87 -6.48
C LEU A 71 -24.13 -5.32 -6.17
N LYS A 72 -25.15 -4.59 -6.67
CA LYS A 72 -26.56 -4.95 -6.47
C LYS A 72 -26.87 -6.35 -7.01
N ALA A 73 -26.35 -6.69 -8.19
CA ALA A 73 -26.52 -8.03 -8.76
C ALA A 73 -25.87 -9.13 -7.92
N MET A 74 -24.67 -8.88 -7.36
CA MET A 74 -23.99 -9.85 -6.49
C MET A 74 -24.67 -9.98 -5.13
N VAL A 75 -25.21 -8.89 -4.58
CA VAL A 75 -26.01 -8.92 -3.35
C VAL A 75 -27.27 -9.76 -3.56
N ASP A 76 -28.06 -9.52 -4.62
CA ASP A 76 -29.27 -10.30 -4.90
C ASP A 76 -28.95 -11.79 -5.12
N LYS A 77 -27.91 -12.09 -5.92
CA LYS A 77 -27.46 -13.46 -6.17
C LYS A 77 -27.09 -14.23 -4.90
N HIS A 78 -26.50 -13.54 -3.92
CA HIS A 78 -25.94 -14.17 -2.72
C HIS A 78 -26.70 -13.85 -1.44
N ARG A 79 -27.86 -13.17 -1.49
CA ARG A 79 -28.56 -12.64 -0.32
C ARG A 79 -28.82 -13.64 0.81
N GLU A 80 -29.11 -14.90 0.48
CA GLU A 80 -29.35 -15.97 1.47
C GLU A 80 -28.05 -16.43 2.14
N ASN A 81 -26.90 -16.29 1.45
CA ASN A 81 -25.60 -16.77 1.92
C ASN A 81 -24.60 -15.64 2.20
N LEU A 82 -25.04 -14.38 2.14
CA LEU A 82 -24.20 -13.19 2.30
C LEU A 82 -23.77 -13.04 3.76
N ALA A 83 -22.46 -13.14 4.00
CA ALA A 83 -21.86 -12.96 5.33
C ALA A 83 -21.33 -11.54 5.52
N ALA A 84 -20.58 -11.04 4.55
CA ALA A 84 -19.92 -9.74 4.67
C ALA A 84 -19.61 -9.08 3.33
N VAL A 85 -19.33 -7.77 3.40
CA VAL A 85 -18.54 -7.05 2.40
C VAL A 85 -17.23 -6.60 3.03
N MET A 86 -16.14 -6.57 2.26
CA MET A 86 -14.91 -5.88 2.63
C MET A 86 -14.73 -4.63 1.77
N LEU A 87 -14.73 -3.46 2.40
CA LEU A 87 -14.56 -2.16 1.76
C LEU A 87 -13.27 -1.51 2.23
N THR A 88 -12.67 -0.64 1.42
CA THR A 88 -11.58 0.25 1.84
C THR A 88 -12.07 1.67 1.61
N TYR A 89 -11.95 2.56 2.61
CA TYR A 89 -12.44 3.93 2.50
C TYR A 89 -11.42 4.94 3.08
N PRO A 90 -11.03 5.99 2.33
CA PRO A 90 -11.19 6.10 0.87
C PRO A 90 -10.63 4.88 0.16
N SER A 91 -11.08 4.63 -1.07
CA SER A 91 -10.66 3.46 -1.86
C SER A 91 -9.14 3.42 -2.04
N THR A 92 -8.61 2.27 -2.43
CA THR A 92 -7.19 2.06 -2.77
C THR A 92 -6.73 2.86 -3.98
N ASN A 93 -7.66 3.50 -4.70
CA ASN A 93 -7.36 4.44 -5.77
C ASN A 93 -7.16 5.87 -5.23
N GLY A 94 -7.28 6.10 -3.92
CA GLY A 94 -7.16 7.41 -3.29
C GLY A 94 -8.40 8.29 -3.44
N VAL A 95 -9.57 7.71 -3.71
CA VAL A 95 -10.82 8.47 -3.96
C VAL A 95 -11.88 8.11 -2.91
N PHE A 96 -12.58 9.14 -2.42
CA PHE A 96 -13.77 9.00 -1.58
C PHE A 96 -14.99 8.65 -2.45
N GLU A 97 -15.61 7.51 -2.17
CA GLU A 97 -16.89 7.16 -2.78
C GLU A 97 -18.03 7.99 -2.19
N GLU A 98 -18.86 8.58 -3.05
CA GLU A 98 -19.91 9.51 -2.63
C GLU A 98 -21.00 8.85 -1.76
N ASN A 99 -21.33 7.59 -2.04
CA ASN A 99 -22.49 6.90 -1.47
C ASN A 99 -22.10 5.67 -0.64
N ILE A 100 -21.02 5.76 0.14
CA ILE A 100 -20.52 4.62 0.93
C ILE A 100 -21.54 4.11 1.96
N SER A 101 -22.37 5.00 2.53
CA SER A 101 -23.44 4.61 3.45
C SER A 101 -24.49 3.74 2.78
N ASP A 102 -24.86 4.04 1.53
CA ASP A 102 -25.84 3.25 0.77
C ASP A 102 -25.33 1.82 0.51
N VAL A 103 -24.00 1.67 0.33
CA VAL A 103 -23.36 0.35 0.22
C VAL A 103 -23.48 -0.41 1.54
N CYS A 104 -23.20 0.23 2.67
CA CYS A 104 -23.36 -0.38 3.99
C CYS A 104 -24.81 -0.82 4.22
N ASP A 105 -25.77 0.08 3.96
CA ASP A 105 -27.20 -0.17 4.13
C ASP A 105 -27.67 -1.32 3.25
N LEU A 106 -27.23 -1.39 2.00
CA LEU A 106 -27.56 -2.49 1.08
C LEU A 106 -27.11 -3.85 1.64
N ILE A 107 -25.92 -3.92 2.23
CA ILE A 107 -25.38 -5.15 2.81
C ILE A 107 -26.14 -5.53 4.09
N HIS A 108 -26.42 -4.56 4.95
CA HIS A 108 -27.19 -4.77 6.18
C HIS A 108 -28.61 -5.23 5.91
N GLN A 109 -29.29 -4.65 4.91
CA GLN A 109 -30.64 -5.06 4.48
C GLN A 109 -30.72 -6.53 4.05
N HIS A 110 -29.61 -7.12 3.60
CA HIS A 110 -29.53 -8.51 3.19
C HIS A 110 -28.84 -9.41 4.23
N GLY A 111 -28.73 -8.95 5.48
CA GLY A 111 -28.24 -9.74 6.62
C GLY A 111 -26.72 -9.89 6.70
N GLY A 112 -25.97 -9.20 5.83
CA GLY A 112 -24.50 -9.19 5.88
C GLY A 112 -23.94 -8.24 6.95
N GLN A 113 -22.63 -8.29 7.14
CA GLN A 113 -21.87 -7.36 7.97
C GLN A 113 -20.87 -6.57 7.13
N VAL A 114 -20.51 -5.37 7.57
CA VAL A 114 -19.58 -4.49 6.86
C VAL A 114 -18.24 -4.51 7.56
N TYR A 115 -17.25 -5.12 6.89
CA TYR A 115 -15.85 -4.97 7.24
C TYR A 115 -15.27 -3.79 6.46
N LEU A 116 -14.68 -2.82 7.16
CA LEU A 116 -13.99 -1.71 6.52
C LEU A 116 -12.50 -1.75 6.86
N ASP A 117 -11.68 -1.98 5.84
CA ASP A 117 -10.23 -1.87 5.88
C ASP A 117 -9.82 -0.44 6.21
N GLY A 118 -9.19 -0.27 7.37
CA GLY A 118 -8.77 1.02 7.90
C GLY A 118 -7.31 1.35 7.64
N ALA A 119 -6.66 0.71 6.66
CA ALA A 119 -5.31 1.10 6.24
C ALA A 119 -5.25 2.57 5.76
N ASN A 120 -6.33 3.08 5.17
CA ASN A 120 -6.45 4.43 4.63
C ASN A 120 -7.04 5.44 5.63
N MET A 121 -6.98 5.13 6.93
CA MET A 121 -7.56 5.99 7.98
C MET A 121 -6.86 7.35 8.11
N ASN A 122 -5.66 7.53 7.54
CA ASN A 122 -4.98 8.83 7.57
C ASN A 122 -5.82 9.93 6.88
N ALA A 123 -6.62 9.56 5.88
CA ALA A 123 -7.56 10.47 5.23
C ALA A 123 -8.85 10.74 6.03
N GLN A 124 -9.08 10.05 7.16
CA GLN A 124 -10.34 10.09 7.91
C GLN A 124 -10.23 10.69 9.30
N VAL A 125 -9.10 10.48 10.00
CA VAL A 125 -8.97 10.85 11.41
C VAL A 125 -9.31 12.35 11.59
N GLY A 126 -10.24 12.65 12.49
CA GLY A 126 -10.69 14.02 12.77
C GLY A 126 -11.78 14.56 11.82
N ILE A 127 -12.08 13.86 10.73
CA ILE A 127 -13.03 14.30 9.68
C ILE A 127 -14.27 13.41 9.66
N CYS A 128 -14.10 12.10 9.53
CA CYS A 128 -15.18 11.12 9.48
C CYS A 128 -14.79 9.84 10.24
N ARG A 129 -15.78 8.97 10.52
CA ARG A 129 -15.56 7.77 11.33
C ARG A 129 -16.28 6.57 10.71
N PRO A 130 -15.61 5.43 10.47
CA PRO A 130 -16.21 4.23 9.90
C PRO A 130 -17.53 3.79 10.54
N GLY A 131 -17.59 3.84 11.87
CA GLY A 131 -18.79 3.46 12.59
C GLY A 131 -19.99 4.38 12.37
N ASP A 132 -19.80 5.63 11.94
CA ASP A 132 -20.90 6.58 11.75
C ASP A 132 -21.62 6.37 10.42
N TYR A 133 -20.93 5.83 9.41
CA TYR A 133 -21.47 5.61 8.06
C TYR A 133 -21.70 4.11 7.74
N GLY A 134 -21.80 3.26 8.79
CA GLY A 134 -22.31 1.89 8.65
C GLY A 134 -21.28 0.76 8.76
N SER A 135 -20.00 1.02 9.02
CA SER A 135 -19.04 -0.06 9.29
C SER A 135 -19.30 -0.75 10.64
N ASP A 136 -19.24 -2.09 10.65
CA ASP A 136 -19.39 -2.91 11.85
C ASP A 136 -18.05 -3.20 12.53
N VAL A 137 -17.02 -3.42 11.72
CA VAL A 137 -15.67 -3.75 12.18
C VAL A 137 -14.61 -3.18 11.22
N SER A 138 -13.55 -2.63 11.80
CA SER A 138 -12.38 -2.18 11.06
C SER A 138 -11.10 -2.56 11.77
N HIS A 139 -10.09 -3.01 11.03
CA HIS A 139 -8.73 -2.97 11.53
C HIS A 139 -8.12 -1.58 11.31
N LEU A 140 -7.09 -1.23 12.08
CA LEU A 140 -6.27 -0.04 11.88
C LEU A 140 -4.81 -0.46 11.68
N ASN A 141 -4.09 0.15 10.74
CA ASN A 141 -2.64 -0.05 10.65
C ASN A 141 -1.93 0.99 11.54
N LEU A 142 -1.57 0.60 12.76
CA LEU A 142 -0.84 1.52 13.65
C LEU A 142 0.55 1.90 13.11
N HIS A 143 1.12 1.06 12.25
CA HIS A 143 2.40 1.25 11.58
C HIS A 143 2.29 2.06 10.27
N LYS A 144 1.08 2.50 9.93
CA LYS A 144 0.83 3.49 8.88
C LYS A 144 0.35 4.79 9.54
N THR A 145 -0.94 4.84 9.87
CA THR A 145 -1.62 6.04 10.38
C THR A 145 -1.16 6.51 11.76
N PHE A 146 -0.64 5.62 12.62
CA PHE A 146 -0.36 5.94 14.03
C PHE A 146 1.11 5.72 14.41
N CYS A 147 2.01 5.98 13.46
CA CYS A 147 3.44 6.21 13.65
C CYS A 147 4.30 5.06 14.19
N ILE A 148 3.80 3.83 14.34
CA ILE A 148 4.71 2.70 14.57
C ILE A 148 5.67 2.62 13.36
N PRO A 149 6.99 2.52 13.57
CA PRO A 149 7.95 2.57 12.46
C PRO A 149 7.82 1.34 11.56
N HIS A 150 7.96 1.54 10.26
CA HIS A 150 7.86 0.49 9.24
C HIS A 150 8.95 -0.59 9.35
N GLY A 151 10.14 -0.26 9.89
CA GLY A 151 11.20 -1.21 10.25
C GLY A 151 11.74 -2.10 9.11
N GLY A 152 11.59 -1.69 7.85
CA GLY A 152 12.01 -2.49 6.69
C GLY A 152 11.10 -3.69 6.39
N GLY A 153 9.84 -3.67 6.86
CA GLY A 153 8.86 -4.74 6.65
C GLY A 153 8.18 -5.24 7.92
N GLY A 154 8.29 -4.51 9.02
CA GLY A 154 7.74 -4.85 10.34
C GLY A 154 8.62 -4.29 11.46
N PRO A 155 8.10 -4.15 12.69
CA PRO A 155 6.85 -4.73 13.18
C PRO A 155 5.60 -3.90 12.84
N GLY A 156 4.44 -4.57 12.85
CA GLY A 156 3.15 -3.92 12.74
C GLY A 156 2.31 -4.10 14.00
N MET A 157 1.16 -3.44 14.02
CA MET A 157 0.01 -3.76 14.88
C MET A 157 -1.27 -3.46 14.11
N GLY A 158 -2.26 -4.34 14.25
CA GLY A 158 -3.55 -4.28 13.54
C GLY A 158 -4.76 -4.43 14.46
N PRO A 159 -4.99 -3.53 15.43
CA PRO A 159 -6.12 -3.64 16.33
C PRO A 159 -7.45 -3.52 15.56
N ILE A 160 -8.47 -4.28 16.01
CA ILE A 160 -9.82 -4.20 15.43
C ILE A 160 -10.76 -3.40 16.31
N GLY A 161 -11.38 -2.36 15.74
CA GLY A 161 -12.49 -1.63 16.33
C GLY A 161 -13.81 -2.27 15.92
N VAL A 162 -14.60 -2.75 16.87
CA VAL A 162 -15.92 -3.37 16.60
C VAL A 162 -17.09 -2.59 17.22
N LYS A 163 -18.25 -2.63 16.54
CA LYS A 163 -19.57 -2.29 17.10
C LYS A 163 -19.96 -3.24 18.24
N LYS A 164 -20.94 -2.81 19.04
CA LYS A 164 -21.31 -3.48 20.31
C LYS A 164 -21.76 -4.94 20.10
N HIS A 165 -22.48 -5.24 19.02
CA HIS A 165 -23.02 -6.59 18.77
C HIS A 165 -21.94 -7.62 18.45
N LEU A 166 -20.80 -7.20 17.90
CA LEU A 166 -19.65 -8.07 17.63
C LEU A 166 -18.71 -8.22 18.84
N ALA A 167 -18.79 -7.33 19.82
CA ALA A 167 -17.87 -7.32 20.97
C ALA A 167 -17.81 -8.64 21.79
N PRO A 168 -18.91 -9.38 22.00
CA PRO A 168 -18.85 -10.67 22.71
C PRO A 168 -18.01 -11.74 22.00
N PHE A 169 -17.80 -11.59 20.69
CA PHE A 169 -17.11 -12.56 19.82
C PHE A 169 -15.67 -12.17 19.49
N LEU A 170 -15.15 -11.12 20.12
CA LEU A 170 -13.74 -10.75 19.99
C LEU A 170 -12.83 -11.91 20.44
N PRO A 171 -11.63 -12.03 19.87
CA PRO A 171 -10.68 -13.06 20.30
C PRO A 171 -10.36 -13.00 21.80
N SER A 172 -10.04 -14.16 22.36
CA SER A 172 -9.55 -14.32 23.73
C SER A 172 -8.21 -15.05 23.76
N HIS A 173 -7.69 -15.34 24.95
CA HIS A 173 -6.40 -15.98 25.10
C HIS A 173 -6.44 -17.04 26.22
N PRO A 174 -5.82 -18.22 26.05
CA PRO A 174 -5.95 -19.33 26.99
C PRO A 174 -5.23 -19.11 28.32
N ILE A 175 -4.12 -18.35 28.32
CA ILE A 175 -3.31 -18.08 29.53
C ILE A 175 -3.82 -16.85 30.30
N ILE A 176 -4.03 -15.73 29.61
CA ILE A 176 -4.49 -14.47 30.20
C ILE A 176 -5.91 -14.20 29.69
N SER A 177 -6.90 -14.27 30.58
CA SER A 177 -8.29 -14.01 30.20
C SER A 177 -8.47 -12.53 29.80
N VAL A 178 -8.95 -12.31 28.57
CA VAL A 178 -9.37 -11.00 28.06
C VAL A 178 -10.90 -10.91 27.89
N LYS A 179 -11.66 -11.79 28.57
CA LYS A 179 -13.13 -11.78 28.55
C LYS A 179 -13.65 -10.48 29.18
N LEU A 180 -14.63 -9.87 28.50
CA LEU A 180 -15.13 -8.55 28.87
C LEU A 180 -16.34 -8.62 29.83
N ASN A 181 -17.10 -9.70 29.76
CA ASN A 181 -18.31 -9.94 30.55
C ASN A 181 -18.69 -11.43 30.55
N GLY A 182 -19.66 -11.81 31.38
CA GLY A 182 -20.14 -13.20 31.47
C GLY A 182 -20.69 -13.77 30.17
N ASP A 183 -21.21 -12.91 29.28
CA ASP A 183 -21.76 -13.29 27.97
C ASP A 183 -20.72 -13.45 26.85
N SER A 184 -19.43 -13.30 27.16
CA SER A 184 -18.36 -13.41 26.16
C SER A 184 -18.31 -14.81 25.54
N ARG A 185 -18.37 -14.87 24.20
CA ARG A 185 -18.26 -16.08 23.37
C ARG A 185 -17.13 -15.90 22.35
N PRO A 186 -15.87 -15.93 22.80
CA PRO A 186 -14.74 -15.57 21.95
C PRO A 186 -14.62 -16.48 20.72
N VAL A 187 -14.29 -15.90 19.57
CA VAL A 187 -14.04 -16.67 18.33
C VAL A 187 -12.84 -17.63 18.45
N GLY A 188 -11.92 -17.36 19.38
CA GLY A 188 -10.71 -18.15 19.60
C GLY A 188 -9.53 -17.26 19.93
N THR A 189 -8.33 -17.72 19.61
CA THR A 189 -7.08 -16.97 19.81
C THR A 189 -6.36 -16.84 18.47
N VAL A 190 -5.95 -15.62 18.13
CA VAL A 190 -5.34 -15.34 16.82
C VAL A 190 -3.93 -14.75 16.93
N SER A 191 -3.41 -14.51 18.13
CA SER A 191 -2.03 -14.11 18.39
C SER A 191 -1.49 -14.86 19.61
N ALA A 192 -0.19 -15.17 19.60
CA ALA A 192 0.45 -15.95 20.66
C ALA A 192 0.53 -15.22 22.02
N ALA A 193 0.48 -13.89 22.00
CA ALA A 193 0.36 -13.06 23.19
C ALA A 193 -1.01 -12.35 23.19
N PRO A 194 -1.64 -12.14 24.37
CA PRO A 194 -3.01 -11.60 24.49
C PRO A 194 -3.20 -10.21 23.88
N TRP A 195 -2.13 -9.42 23.76
CA TRP A 195 -2.15 -8.08 23.16
C TRP A 195 -1.08 -7.91 22.07
N GLY A 196 -0.63 -9.02 21.46
CA GLY A 196 0.40 -8.99 20.42
C GLY A 196 1.71 -8.35 20.90
N SER A 197 2.29 -7.47 20.06
CA SER A 197 3.53 -6.75 20.34
C SER A 197 3.26 -5.54 21.25
N SER A 198 2.94 -5.79 22.53
CA SER A 198 2.50 -4.73 23.46
C SER A 198 3.51 -3.59 23.64
N SER A 199 4.80 -3.87 23.50
CA SER A 199 5.88 -2.89 23.75
C SER A 199 5.93 -1.73 22.76
N ILE A 200 5.31 -1.86 21.58
CA ILE A 200 5.29 -0.81 20.55
C ILE A 200 3.99 0.01 20.55
N LEU A 201 2.96 -0.40 21.31
CA LEU A 201 1.72 0.38 21.47
C LEU A 201 1.93 1.79 22.06
N PRO A 202 2.89 2.04 22.96
CA PRO A 202 3.17 3.39 23.46
C PRO A 202 3.48 4.41 22.36
N ILE A 203 3.97 3.98 21.21
CA ILE A 203 4.25 4.87 20.06
C ILE A 203 2.96 5.54 19.58
N SER A 204 1.95 4.74 19.24
CA SER A 204 0.65 5.26 18.78
C SER A 204 -0.08 6.00 19.90
N TRP A 205 0.02 5.52 21.14
CA TRP A 205 -0.55 6.23 22.29
C TRP A 205 0.05 7.63 22.43
N ALA A 206 1.38 7.76 22.33
CA ALA A 206 2.09 9.03 22.42
C ALA A 206 1.70 9.94 21.26
N TYR A 207 1.72 9.44 20.02
CA TYR A 207 1.28 10.19 18.85
C TYR A 207 -0.11 10.79 19.05
N ILE A 208 -1.10 9.97 19.45
CA ILE A 208 -2.47 10.44 19.68
C ILE A 208 -2.51 11.48 20.80
N LYS A 209 -1.80 11.26 21.92
CA LYS A 209 -1.84 12.16 23.08
C LYS A 209 -1.18 13.52 22.83
N PHE A 210 -0.12 13.56 22.03
CA PHE A 210 0.57 14.80 21.70
C PHE A 210 -0.05 15.55 20.52
N ASN A 211 -0.67 14.85 19.56
CA ASN A 211 -1.21 15.44 18.32
C ASN A 211 -2.72 15.75 18.36
N TYR A 212 -3.33 15.94 19.53
CA TYR A 212 -4.77 16.23 19.68
C TYR A 212 -5.28 17.51 18.97
N LEU A 213 -4.44 18.24 18.23
CA LEU A 213 -4.77 19.54 17.62
C LEU A 213 -4.41 19.74 16.14
N CYS A 214 -3.72 18.80 15.45
CA CYS A 214 -3.08 19.11 14.16
C CYS A 214 -3.51 18.27 12.94
N ILE A 215 -4.62 17.52 12.98
CA ILE A 215 -5.06 16.71 11.83
C ILE A 215 -6.01 17.54 10.96
N PHE A 216 -5.45 18.47 10.21
CA PHE A 216 -6.18 19.22 9.17
C PHE A 216 -5.25 19.64 8.04
N PHE A 217 -4.81 18.72 7.18
CA PHE A 217 -4.27 19.10 5.88
C PHE A 217 -4.60 18.05 4.80
N GLY A 218 -5.78 18.22 4.20
CA GLY A 218 -6.08 17.71 2.87
C GLY A 218 -5.88 18.82 1.85
N GLY A 219 -4.83 18.75 1.04
CA GLY A 219 -4.68 19.59 -0.14
C GLY A 219 -3.27 20.09 -0.36
N GLY A 220 -2.66 19.68 -1.48
CA GLY A 220 -1.39 20.30 -1.87
C GLY A 220 -0.71 19.83 -3.14
N VAL A 221 -0.94 18.63 -3.69
CA VAL A 221 -0.25 18.23 -4.93
C VAL A 221 -1.12 18.53 -6.16
N LYS A 222 -1.51 19.81 -6.33
CA LYS A 222 -2.20 20.25 -7.56
C LYS A 222 -1.22 20.56 -8.70
N GLN A 223 0.06 20.80 -8.38
CA GLN A 223 1.02 21.40 -9.31
C GLN A 223 1.71 20.37 -10.24
N ALA A 224 1.75 19.09 -9.88
CA ALA A 224 2.28 18.02 -10.74
C ALA A 224 1.28 17.52 -11.81
N GLY A 225 -0.02 17.77 -11.61
CA GLY A 225 -1.10 17.20 -12.43
C GLY A 225 -1.25 17.77 -13.85
N ALA A 226 -0.60 18.90 -14.15
CA ALA A 226 -0.68 19.49 -15.50
C ALA A 226 0.24 18.80 -16.51
N ASN A 227 1.37 18.22 -16.05
CA ASN A 227 2.39 17.61 -16.93
C ASN A 227 2.45 16.08 -16.81
N LEU A 228 1.91 15.50 -15.74
CA LEU A 228 1.81 14.06 -15.54
C LEU A 228 0.32 13.67 -15.61
N GLN A 229 -0.04 12.74 -16.49
CA GLN A 229 -1.43 12.28 -16.61
C GLN A 229 -1.88 11.61 -15.31
N LEU A 230 -2.55 12.37 -14.44
CA LEU A 230 -3.27 11.83 -13.30
C LEU A 230 -4.41 10.96 -13.82
N ASN A 231 -4.59 9.77 -13.26
CA ASN A 231 -5.81 9.01 -13.53
C ASN A 231 -7.02 9.83 -13.04
N GLN A 232 -7.95 10.13 -13.93
CA GLN A 232 -9.17 10.88 -13.64
C GLN A 232 -10.23 9.98 -12.96
N PHE A 233 -9.91 9.44 -11.78
CA PHE A 233 -10.86 8.65 -10.98
C PHE A 233 -11.83 9.52 -10.17
N SER A 234 -11.48 10.77 -9.89
CA SER A 234 -12.33 11.68 -9.11
C SER A 234 -13.32 12.45 -9.98
N GLN A 235 -14.61 12.37 -9.63
CA GLN A 235 -15.67 13.16 -10.26
C GLN A 235 -15.61 14.65 -9.91
N THR A 236 -15.08 14.99 -8.73
CA THR A 236 -14.92 16.37 -8.25
C THR A 236 -13.57 16.99 -8.60
N GLY A 237 -12.64 16.18 -9.13
CA GLY A 237 -11.26 16.59 -9.42
C GLY A 237 -10.33 16.64 -8.20
N TYR A 238 -10.79 16.15 -7.04
CA TYR A 238 -10.00 16.05 -5.81
C TYR A 238 -9.71 14.59 -5.43
N VAL A 239 -8.51 14.33 -4.91
CA VAL A 239 -8.10 13.05 -4.32
C VAL A 239 -8.05 13.16 -2.80
N ALA A 240 -7.98 12.02 -2.11
CA ALA A 240 -7.82 11.94 -0.67
C ALA A 240 -6.33 12.15 -0.27
N HIS A 241 -5.74 11.20 0.47
CA HIS A 241 -4.34 11.23 0.89
C HIS A 241 -3.33 10.67 -0.15
N GLU A 242 -3.81 9.99 -1.20
CA GLU A 242 -2.98 9.33 -2.20
C GLU A 242 -3.59 9.48 -3.59
N PHE A 243 -2.80 9.28 -4.65
CA PHE A 243 -3.27 9.32 -6.04
C PHE A 243 -2.45 8.44 -6.96
N ILE A 244 -3.00 8.11 -8.14
CA ILE A 244 -2.36 7.26 -9.14
C ILE A 244 -1.90 8.08 -10.36
N LEU A 245 -0.64 7.90 -10.73
CA LEU A 245 -0.04 8.38 -11.97
C LEU A 245 -0.10 7.27 -13.03
N ASP A 246 -0.77 7.54 -14.14
CA ASP A 246 -0.87 6.58 -15.23
C ASP A 246 0.37 6.63 -16.13
N THR A 247 1.28 5.68 -15.93
CA THR A 247 2.49 5.55 -16.74
C THR A 247 2.32 4.57 -17.91
N ARG A 248 1.16 3.90 -18.04
CA ARG A 248 0.90 2.92 -19.10
C ARG A 248 1.01 3.49 -20.53
N PRO A 249 0.56 4.73 -20.83
CA PRO A 249 0.71 5.30 -22.17
C PRO A 249 2.16 5.32 -22.66
N PHE A 250 3.13 5.48 -21.75
CA PHE A 250 4.56 5.53 -22.08
C PHE A 250 5.12 4.21 -22.61
N LYS A 251 4.44 3.08 -22.34
CA LYS A 251 4.80 1.80 -22.95
C LYS A 251 4.61 1.83 -24.46
N LYS A 252 3.56 2.49 -24.94
CA LYS A 252 3.28 2.60 -26.39
C LYS A 252 4.12 3.69 -27.05
N SER A 253 4.29 4.84 -26.39
CA SER A 253 4.95 6.00 -27.01
C SER A 253 6.49 5.94 -26.93
N ALA A 254 7.05 5.43 -25.83
CA ALA A 254 8.48 5.45 -25.56
C ALA A 254 9.07 4.07 -25.19
N ASN A 255 8.25 3.01 -25.19
CA ASN A 255 8.59 1.71 -24.61
C ASN A 255 9.09 1.83 -23.15
N VAL A 256 8.60 2.81 -22.39
CA VAL A 256 8.95 3.03 -20.98
C VAL A 256 7.89 2.39 -20.09
N GLU A 257 8.34 1.69 -19.05
CA GLU A 257 7.48 1.01 -18.07
C GLU A 257 7.55 1.69 -16.69
N ALA A 258 6.58 1.42 -15.82
CA ALA A 258 6.57 1.93 -14.45
C ALA A 258 7.87 1.60 -13.69
N VAL A 259 8.47 0.43 -13.94
CA VAL A 259 9.76 0.04 -13.34
C VAL A 259 10.90 0.95 -13.78
N ASP A 260 10.92 1.44 -15.03
CA ASP A 260 11.96 2.37 -15.49
C ASP A 260 11.90 3.69 -14.73
N VAL A 261 10.69 4.23 -14.55
CA VAL A 261 10.45 5.45 -13.77
C VAL A 261 10.87 5.24 -12.31
N ALA A 262 10.50 4.11 -11.72
CA ALA A 262 10.84 3.79 -10.33
C ALA A 262 12.34 3.62 -10.10
N LYS A 263 13.06 2.95 -11.01
CA LYS A 263 14.51 2.85 -10.92
C LYS A 263 15.17 4.20 -11.19
N ARG A 264 14.63 5.01 -12.11
CA ARG A 264 15.17 6.33 -12.43
C ARG A 264 15.03 7.32 -11.27
N LEU A 265 13.94 7.27 -10.51
CA LEU A 265 13.78 8.08 -9.28
C LEU A 265 14.91 7.91 -8.26
N GLN A 266 15.56 6.74 -8.22
CA GLN A 266 16.71 6.50 -7.33
C GLN A 266 17.90 7.40 -7.69
N ASP A 267 18.09 7.70 -8.97
CA ASP A 267 19.14 8.62 -9.42
C ASP A 267 18.86 10.06 -8.98
N TYR A 268 17.58 10.39 -8.80
CA TYR A 268 17.10 11.66 -8.24
C TYR A 268 17.09 11.68 -6.70
N GLY A 269 17.47 10.59 -6.03
CA GLY A 269 17.52 10.50 -4.58
C GLY A 269 16.22 10.06 -3.91
N PHE A 270 15.24 9.55 -4.66
CA PHE A 270 13.95 9.12 -4.14
C PHE A 270 13.78 7.60 -4.15
N HIS A 271 13.17 7.07 -3.09
CA HIS A 271 12.52 5.76 -3.17
C HIS A 271 11.29 5.88 -4.07
N ALA A 272 11.04 4.85 -4.89
CA ALA A 272 9.87 4.86 -5.76
C ALA A 272 8.56 4.79 -4.94
N PRO A 273 7.48 5.43 -5.41
CA PRO A 273 6.14 5.20 -4.88
C PRO A 273 5.70 3.73 -5.06
N THR A 274 4.52 3.40 -4.54
CA THR A 274 3.91 2.07 -4.71
C THR A 274 3.76 1.76 -6.19
N MET A 275 4.24 0.58 -6.60
CA MET A 275 4.34 0.21 -8.01
C MET A 275 3.30 -0.83 -8.41
N SER A 276 2.65 -0.61 -9.55
CA SER A 276 1.78 -1.57 -10.24
C SER A 276 0.62 -2.14 -9.40
N TRP A 277 0.24 -1.43 -8.34
CA TRP A 277 -0.94 -1.71 -7.53
C TRP A 277 -1.58 -0.37 -7.09
N PRO A 278 -2.93 -0.26 -7.08
CA PRO A 278 -3.92 -1.28 -7.45
C PRO A 278 -4.06 -1.51 -8.96
N VAL A 279 -3.46 -0.66 -9.80
CA VAL A 279 -3.50 -0.78 -11.27
C VAL A 279 -2.12 -1.19 -11.80
N ALA A 280 -2.08 -2.26 -12.60
CA ALA A 280 -0.83 -2.73 -13.20
C ALA A 280 -0.22 -1.67 -14.14
N GLY A 281 1.09 -1.45 -14.02
CA GLY A 281 1.80 -0.48 -14.86
C GLY A 281 1.56 0.98 -14.49
N THR A 282 1.15 1.28 -13.26
CA THR A 282 1.02 2.66 -12.74
C THR A 282 1.89 2.87 -11.48
N LEU A 283 1.95 4.11 -10.99
CA LEU A 283 2.56 4.47 -9.72
C LEU A 283 1.51 5.11 -8.79
N MET A 284 1.47 4.72 -7.53
CA MET A 284 0.58 5.30 -6.51
C MET A 284 1.39 6.05 -5.46
N VAL A 285 1.08 7.34 -5.29
CA VAL A 285 1.86 8.31 -4.51
C VAL A 285 1.06 8.74 -3.28
N GLU A 286 1.65 8.59 -2.10
CA GLU A 286 1.15 9.07 -0.80
C GLU A 286 2.28 9.87 -0.12
N PRO A 287 2.20 11.22 -0.06
CA PRO A 287 3.26 12.03 0.54
C PRO A 287 3.25 12.06 2.07
N THR A 288 2.09 11.80 2.70
CA THR A 288 1.81 12.04 4.12
C THR A 288 1.89 13.51 4.53
N GLU A 289 1.39 13.82 5.73
CA GLU A 289 1.40 15.17 6.30
C GLU A 289 2.74 15.58 6.92
N SER A 290 3.69 14.65 7.03
CA SER A 290 4.99 14.89 7.67
C SER A 290 6.03 15.52 6.74
N GLU A 291 5.80 15.47 5.43
CA GLU A 291 6.72 16.03 4.44
C GLU A 291 6.40 17.50 4.17
N ASP A 292 7.44 18.35 4.19
CA ASP A 292 7.28 19.77 3.91
C ASP A 292 7.12 20.05 2.41
N LYS A 293 6.64 21.25 2.08
CA LYS A 293 6.43 21.64 0.68
C LYS A 293 7.71 21.51 -0.16
N ALA A 294 8.89 21.78 0.40
CA ALA A 294 10.13 21.77 -0.37
C ALA A 294 10.52 20.34 -0.78
N GLU A 295 10.25 19.33 0.05
CA GLU A 295 10.41 17.92 -0.31
C GLU A 295 9.40 17.50 -1.39
N LEU A 296 8.14 17.92 -1.24
CA LEU A 296 7.11 17.66 -2.26
C LEU A 296 7.48 18.27 -3.61
N ASP A 297 8.00 19.51 -3.61
CA ASP A 297 8.45 20.19 -4.81
C ASP A 297 9.63 19.43 -5.47
N ARG A 298 10.61 18.96 -4.69
CA ARG A 298 11.73 18.14 -5.21
C ARG A 298 11.25 16.87 -5.89
N PHE A 299 10.29 16.16 -5.29
CA PHE A 299 9.71 14.96 -5.89
C PHE A 299 8.95 15.28 -7.18
N CYS A 300 8.15 16.36 -7.19
CA CYS A 300 7.43 16.80 -8.38
C CYS A 300 8.38 17.20 -9.51
N ASP A 301 9.44 17.96 -9.21
CA ASP A 301 10.46 18.37 -10.16
C ASP A 301 11.20 17.16 -10.74
N ALA A 302 11.52 16.16 -9.92
CA ALA A 302 12.09 14.89 -10.39
C ALA A 302 11.17 14.20 -11.39
N MET A 303 9.87 14.10 -11.09
CA MET A 303 8.90 13.47 -11.98
C MET A 303 8.68 14.26 -13.28
N ILE A 304 8.70 15.60 -13.23
CA ILE A 304 8.63 16.47 -14.41
C ILE A 304 9.88 16.31 -15.27
N SER A 305 11.06 16.25 -14.66
CA SER A 305 12.31 15.98 -15.36
C SER A 305 12.31 14.60 -16.03
N ILE A 306 11.82 13.57 -15.33
CA ILE A 306 11.62 12.24 -15.91
C ILE A 306 10.63 12.27 -17.07
N ARG A 307 9.55 13.06 -16.97
CA ARG A 307 8.61 13.24 -18.09
C ARG A 307 9.31 13.83 -19.33
N GLN A 308 10.26 14.73 -19.14
CA GLN A 308 11.06 15.27 -20.24
C GLN A 308 12.02 14.21 -20.82
N GLU A 309 12.66 13.37 -19.98
CA GLU A 309 13.46 12.23 -20.45
C GLU A 309 12.62 11.26 -21.29
N ILE A 310 11.35 11.04 -20.91
CA ILE A 310 10.40 10.25 -21.72
C ILE A 310 10.13 10.95 -23.06
N ALA A 311 9.89 12.27 -23.05
CA ALA A 311 9.65 13.05 -24.29
C ALA A 311 10.84 12.99 -25.25
N ASP A 312 12.07 12.99 -24.73
CA ASP A 312 13.29 12.84 -25.55
C ASP A 312 13.32 11.49 -26.30
N ILE A 313 12.77 10.43 -25.70
CA ILE A 313 12.62 9.13 -26.35
C ILE A 313 11.48 9.18 -27.38
N GLU A 314 10.31 9.75 -27.00
CA GLU A 314 9.14 9.90 -27.88
C GLU A 314 9.47 10.67 -29.17
N GLU A 315 10.34 11.69 -29.06
CA GLU A 315 10.71 12.60 -30.14
C GLU A 315 12.03 12.19 -30.83
N GLY A 316 12.60 11.03 -30.49
CA GLY A 316 13.79 10.48 -31.14
C GLY A 316 15.09 11.25 -30.90
N ARG A 317 15.18 12.02 -29.82
CA ARG A 317 16.38 12.78 -29.43
C ARG A 317 17.45 11.93 -28.75
N ILE A 318 17.08 10.78 -28.19
CA ILE A 318 17.99 9.84 -27.53
C ILE A 318 17.66 8.40 -27.92
N ASP A 319 18.64 7.51 -27.85
CA ASP A 319 18.46 6.09 -28.17
C ASP A 319 17.37 5.45 -27.27
N PRO A 320 16.35 4.77 -27.84
CA PRO A 320 15.23 4.20 -27.08
C PRO A 320 15.60 3.00 -26.21
N ARG A 321 16.78 2.39 -26.42
CA ARG A 321 17.33 1.28 -25.66
C ARG A 321 18.41 1.72 -24.67
N VAL A 322 19.20 2.74 -25.02
CA VAL A 322 20.33 3.23 -24.22
C VAL A 322 20.11 4.68 -23.81
N ASN A 323 19.29 4.86 -22.78
CA ASN A 323 18.95 6.16 -22.19
C ASN A 323 18.93 6.06 -20.65
N PRO A 324 18.88 7.19 -19.93
CA PRO A 324 18.92 7.17 -18.47
C PRO A 324 17.81 6.33 -17.83
N LEU A 325 16.60 6.34 -18.38
CA LEU A 325 15.46 5.55 -17.89
C LEU A 325 15.72 4.04 -17.96
N LYS A 326 16.19 3.54 -19.11
CA LYS A 326 16.46 2.10 -19.31
C LYS A 326 17.68 1.58 -18.57
N MET A 327 18.59 2.49 -18.25
CA MET A 327 19.89 2.16 -17.65
C MET A 327 19.94 2.40 -16.16
N SER A 328 18.89 2.99 -15.60
CA SER A 328 18.73 3.21 -14.17
C SER A 328 18.55 1.89 -13.39
N PRO A 329 18.98 1.84 -12.12
CA PRO A 329 19.70 2.89 -11.40
C PRO A 329 21.20 2.94 -11.76
N HIS A 330 21.81 4.11 -11.61
CA HIS A 330 23.23 4.32 -11.89
C HIS A 330 24.06 4.21 -10.60
N SER A 331 24.70 3.05 -10.42
CA SER A 331 25.54 2.80 -9.24
C SER A 331 26.85 3.61 -9.26
N LEU A 332 27.48 3.74 -8.08
CA LEU A 332 28.78 4.41 -7.94
C LEU A 332 29.84 3.81 -8.87
N THR A 333 29.90 2.48 -8.95
CA THR A 333 30.82 1.76 -9.84
C THR A 333 30.55 2.07 -11.31
N CYS A 334 29.28 2.19 -11.71
CA CYS A 334 28.93 2.53 -13.09
C CYS A 334 29.41 3.94 -13.47
N VAL A 335 29.17 4.92 -12.59
CA VAL A 335 29.44 6.34 -12.87
C VAL A 335 30.93 6.67 -12.76
N THR A 336 31.67 5.99 -11.89
CA THR A 336 33.13 6.23 -11.70
C THR A 336 34.03 5.38 -12.58
N SER A 337 33.49 4.39 -13.30
CA SER A 337 34.24 3.56 -14.25
C SER A 337 34.95 4.42 -15.30
N SER A 338 36.22 4.12 -15.59
CA SER A 338 36.99 4.81 -16.65
C SER A 338 36.33 4.67 -18.03
N ARG A 339 35.56 3.60 -18.27
CA ARG A 339 34.79 3.38 -19.50
C ARG A 339 33.40 3.98 -19.35
N TRP A 340 33.04 4.89 -20.26
CA TRP A 340 31.70 5.44 -20.40
C TRP A 340 31.29 5.45 -21.87
N ASP A 341 30.34 4.59 -22.22
CA ASP A 341 29.89 4.34 -23.59
C ASP A 341 28.36 4.47 -23.65
N ARG A 342 27.89 5.67 -23.27
CA ARG A 342 26.46 6.00 -23.15
C ARG A 342 26.22 7.35 -23.85
N PRO A 343 25.09 7.54 -24.55
CA PRO A 343 24.80 8.76 -25.30
C PRO A 343 24.30 9.93 -24.41
N TYR A 344 24.62 9.89 -23.11
CA TYR A 344 24.29 10.90 -22.11
C TYR A 344 25.42 10.98 -21.09
N SER A 345 25.55 12.11 -20.40
CA SER A 345 26.68 12.37 -19.51
C SER A 345 26.53 11.69 -18.14
N ARG A 346 27.63 11.63 -17.38
CA ARG A 346 27.64 11.13 -16.00
C ARG A 346 26.86 12.04 -15.06
N GLU A 347 26.85 13.34 -15.33
CA GLU A 347 26.08 14.35 -14.61
C GLU A 347 24.59 14.09 -14.79
N VAL A 348 24.10 13.86 -16.01
CA VAL A 348 22.70 13.44 -16.25
C VAL A 348 22.38 12.13 -15.54
N ALA A 349 23.32 11.20 -15.49
CA ALA A 349 23.14 9.91 -14.82
C ALA A 349 22.97 10.06 -13.30
N ALA A 350 23.87 10.80 -12.63
CA ALA A 350 24.00 10.80 -11.18
C ALA A 350 23.52 12.08 -10.46
N PHE A 351 23.48 13.21 -11.16
CA PHE A 351 23.12 14.53 -10.64
C PHE A 351 22.13 15.23 -11.58
N PRO A 352 20.96 14.63 -11.85
CA PRO A 352 20.05 15.09 -12.90
C PRO A 352 19.41 16.46 -12.64
N LEU A 353 19.32 16.88 -11.36
CA LEU A 353 18.81 18.18 -10.96
C LEU A 353 19.70 18.82 -9.87
N PRO A 354 19.70 20.17 -9.73
CA PRO A 354 20.60 20.88 -8.82
C PRO A 354 20.48 20.53 -7.33
N PHE A 355 19.35 19.95 -6.89
CA PHE A 355 19.18 19.51 -5.50
C PHE A 355 19.88 18.17 -5.21
N VAL A 356 20.22 17.39 -6.25
CA VAL A 356 21.03 16.18 -6.14
C VAL A 356 22.50 16.61 -6.21
N LYS A 357 23.13 16.71 -5.05
CA LYS A 357 24.49 17.24 -4.90
C LYS A 357 25.44 16.17 -4.39
N PRO A 358 26.76 16.28 -4.63
CA PRO A 358 27.73 15.34 -4.07
C PRO A 358 27.63 15.18 -2.54
N GLU A 359 27.34 16.26 -1.81
CA GLU A 359 27.22 16.29 -0.35
C GLU A 359 26.01 15.52 0.21
N ASN A 360 24.96 15.30 -0.60
CA ASN A 360 23.74 14.60 -0.20
C ASN A 360 23.43 13.38 -1.10
N LYS A 361 24.35 13.00 -2.00
CA LYS A 361 24.10 11.94 -2.98
C LYS A 361 23.97 10.59 -2.30
N PHE A 362 22.76 10.05 -2.32
CA PHE A 362 22.52 8.65 -2.02
C PHE A 362 22.83 7.80 -3.28
N TRP A 363 23.71 6.81 -3.14
CA TRP A 363 24.12 5.95 -4.23
C TRP A 363 23.33 4.64 -4.23
N PRO A 364 22.66 4.28 -5.34
CA PRO A 364 22.27 2.91 -5.60
C PRO A 364 23.52 2.01 -5.51
N THR A 365 23.49 0.99 -4.66
CA THR A 365 24.66 0.16 -4.38
C THR A 365 24.93 -0.87 -5.49
N ILE A 366 23.91 -1.19 -6.28
CA ILE A 366 23.97 -2.11 -7.41
C ILE A 366 23.24 -1.51 -8.62
N ALA A 367 23.46 -2.11 -9.79
CA ALA A 367 22.69 -1.83 -10.99
C ALA A 367 21.26 -2.41 -10.87
N ARG A 368 20.49 -2.36 -11.97
CA ARG A 368 19.14 -2.94 -12.00
C ARG A 368 19.20 -4.43 -11.70
N ILE A 369 18.33 -4.86 -10.78
CA ILE A 369 18.17 -6.27 -10.40
C ILE A 369 17.57 -7.07 -11.56
N ASP A 370 17.99 -8.33 -11.71
CA ASP A 370 17.38 -9.30 -12.62
C ASP A 370 16.41 -10.18 -11.82
N ASP A 371 15.12 -9.83 -11.90
CA ASP A 371 14.07 -10.51 -11.13
C ASP A 371 13.91 -11.98 -11.55
N ILE A 372 13.99 -12.27 -12.87
CA ILE A 372 13.74 -13.62 -13.41
C ILE A 372 14.88 -14.58 -13.05
N TYR A 373 16.13 -14.11 -13.11
CA TYR A 373 17.28 -14.96 -12.83
C TYR A 373 17.25 -15.55 -11.42
N GLY A 374 16.89 -14.75 -10.41
CA GLY A 374 16.84 -15.17 -9.01
C GLY A 374 15.83 -16.29 -8.76
N ASP A 375 14.64 -16.19 -9.36
CA ASP A 375 13.60 -17.20 -9.26
C ASP A 375 14.01 -18.52 -9.92
N GLN A 376 14.77 -18.46 -11.02
CA GLN A 376 15.29 -19.65 -11.72
C GLN A 376 16.48 -20.31 -11.00
N HIS A 377 17.20 -19.57 -10.16
CA HIS A 377 18.42 -20.01 -9.47
C HIS A 377 18.33 -19.70 -7.97
N LEU A 378 17.32 -20.29 -7.32
CA LEU A 378 16.95 -19.96 -5.95
C LEU A 378 18.10 -20.21 -4.96
N MET A 379 18.71 -19.13 -4.46
CA MET A 379 19.73 -19.15 -3.43
C MET A 379 19.34 -18.25 -2.26
N CYS A 380 18.81 -18.87 -1.20
CA CYS A 380 18.26 -18.17 -0.02
C CYS A 380 19.20 -18.18 1.20
N THR A 381 20.47 -18.52 1.00
CA THR A 381 21.53 -18.51 2.02
C THR A 381 22.75 -17.77 1.50
N CYS A 382 23.65 -17.36 2.39
CA CYS A 382 24.91 -16.74 1.96
C CYS A 382 25.67 -17.68 1.00
N PRO A 383 26.03 -17.22 -0.22
CA PRO A 383 26.94 -17.96 -1.07
C PRO A 383 28.34 -18.07 -0.42
N PRO A 384 29.24 -18.92 -0.95
CA PRO A 384 30.59 -19.00 -0.43
C PRO A 384 31.37 -17.69 -0.66
N MET A 385 32.43 -17.48 0.13
CA MET A 385 33.17 -16.19 0.19
C MET A 385 33.85 -15.80 -1.12
N ASP A 386 34.17 -16.77 -1.98
CA ASP A 386 34.77 -16.58 -3.31
C ASP A 386 33.89 -15.75 -4.25
N VAL A 387 32.57 -15.85 -4.12
CA VAL A 387 31.60 -15.04 -4.89
C VAL A 387 31.70 -13.54 -4.55
N TYR A 388 32.23 -13.21 -3.37
CA TYR A 388 32.39 -11.82 -2.92
C TYR A 388 33.77 -11.23 -3.27
N GLU A 389 34.69 -12.02 -3.84
CA GLU A 389 35.99 -11.51 -4.24
C GLU A 389 35.82 -10.45 -5.35
N SER A 390 36.23 -9.23 -5.05
CA SER A 390 36.19 -8.13 -6.01
C SER A 390 37.18 -8.40 -7.15
N PRO A 391 36.84 -8.16 -8.42
CA PRO A 391 37.82 -8.20 -9.51
C PRO A 391 38.92 -7.13 -9.36
N PHE A 392 38.80 -6.23 -8.38
CA PHE A 392 39.82 -5.25 -7.99
C PHE A 392 40.64 -5.66 -6.76
N SER A 393 40.43 -6.86 -6.20
CA SER A 393 41.38 -7.39 -5.21
C SER A 393 42.71 -7.58 -5.93
N GLU A 394 43.73 -6.86 -5.46
CA GLU A 394 45.08 -6.90 -6.01
C GLU A 394 45.48 -8.33 -6.35
N GLN A 395 46.09 -8.50 -7.53
CA GLN A 395 46.95 -9.64 -7.83
C GLN A 395 47.68 -9.98 -6.54
N LYS A 396 47.45 -11.18 -5.98
CA LYS A 396 48.27 -11.73 -4.89
C LYS A 396 49.69 -11.37 -5.25
N ARG A 397 50.30 -10.44 -4.48
CA ARG A 397 51.74 -10.16 -4.61
C ARG A 397 52.37 -11.53 -4.54
N ALA A 398 52.94 -11.97 -5.66
CA ALA A 398 53.75 -13.17 -5.70
C ALA A 398 54.94 -12.89 -4.78
N SER A 399 54.81 -13.28 -3.52
CA SER A 399 55.96 -13.43 -2.64
C SER A 399 56.49 -14.84 -2.88
N SER A 400 57.67 -14.85 -3.49
CA SER A 400 58.70 -15.90 -3.51
C SER A 400 58.60 -16.96 -2.42
#